data_AF-A0A846B4H2-F1
#
_entry.id   AF-A0A846B4H2-F1
#
_cell.length_a   1.000
_cell.length_b   1.000
_cell.length_c   1.000
_cell.angle_alpha   90.00
_cell.angle_beta   90.00
_cell.angle_gamma   90.00
#
_symmetry.space_group_name_H-M   'P 1'
#
loop_
_entity.id
_entity.type
_entity.pdbx_description
1 polymer ?
#
loop_
_entity_poly.entity_id
_entity_poly.type
_entity_poly.pdbx_seq_one_letter_code
_entity_poly.pdbx_strand_id
1 'polypeptide(L)' 'QSSCLDGDDLPKYGDDLPNFSGKRVKRGLYQTREKKLLNADVNGSLNIIKKVIPDVFDQGIKGLPFNPVVVDPLAFD' A
#
# COMPACT_ATOMS: atom_id res chain seq x y z
N GLN A 1 0.76 8.06 9.47
CA GLN A 1 0.83 7.36 8.16
C GLN A 1 -0.53 6.73 7.96
N SER A 2 -1.09 6.84 6.75
CA SER A 2 -2.36 6.20 6.38
C SER A 2 -2.40 4.72 6.77
N SER A 3 -3.53 4.29 7.31
CA SER A 3 -3.85 2.90 7.57
C SER A 3 -4.61 2.30 6.39
N CYS A 4 -4.02 1.33 5.71
CA CYS A 4 -4.72 0.66 4.61
C CYS A 4 -5.96 -0.10 5.11
N LEU A 5 -5.91 -0.67 6.32
CA LEU A 5 -6.98 -1.50 6.88
C LEU A 5 -8.12 -0.70 7.51
N ASP A 6 -7.87 0.56 7.90
CA ASP A 6 -8.93 1.41 8.46
C ASP A 6 -9.60 2.27 7.38
N GLY A 7 -9.16 2.16 6.13
CA GLY A 7 -9.76 2.85 4.99
C GLY A 7 -9.39 4.33 4.89
N ASP A 8 -8.32 4.78 5.53
CA ASP A 8 -7.87 6.18 5.50
C ASP A 8 -7.77 6.74 4.07
N ASP A 9 -8.19 7.99 3.90
CA ASP A 9 -8.05 8.71 2.64
C ASP A 9 -6.59 9.08 2.39
N LEU A 10 -6.18 8.94 1.11
CA LEU A 10 -4.85 9.29 0.67
C LEU A 10 -4.87 10.72 0.11
N PRO A 11 -4.23 11.70 0.78
CA PRO A 11 -4.22 13.08 0.31
C PRO A 11 -3.46 13.18 -1.02
N LYS A 12 -3.87 14.13 -1.87
CA LYS A 12 -3.12 14.49 -3.08
C LYS A 12 -2.03 15.50 -2.73
N TYR A 13 -1.08 15.67 -3.64
CA TYR A 13 -0.06 16.68 -3.48
C TYR A 13 -0.69 18.08 -3.47
N GLY A 14 -0.43 18.85 -2.41
CA GLY A 14 -1.02 20.18 -2.20
C GLY A 14 -2.22 20.21 -1.25
N ASP A 15 -2.78 19.05 -0.89
CA ASP A 15 -3.83 18.97 0.13
C ASP A 15 -3.25 19.10 1.55
N ASP A 16 -4.10 19.51 2.49
CA ASP A 16 -3.77 19.46 3.91
C ASP A 16 -3.51 18.02 4.37
N LEU A 17 -2.56 17.86 5.28
CA LEU A 17 -2.24 16.56 5.86
C LEU A 17 -3.39 16.09 6.77
N PRO A 18 -4.06 14.97 6.46
CA PRO A 18 -5.15 14.47 7.29
C PRO A 18 -4.61 13.78 8.54
N ASN A 19 -5.47 13.69 9.55
CA ASN A 19 -5.23 12.83 10.69
C ASN A 19 -5.50 11.37 10.30
N PHE A 20 -4.43 10.58 10.23
CA PHE A 20 -4.51 9.15 9.95
C PHE A 20 -4.94 8.35 11.18
N SER A 21 -5.72 7.29 10.97
CA SER A 21 -6.29 6.46 12.03
C SER A 21 -5.27 5.62 12.80
N GLY A 22 -4.17 5.24 12.12
CA GLY A 22 -3.13 4.37 12.65
C GLY A 22 -1.76 5.04 12.74
N LYS A 23 -0.81 4.30 13.31
CA LYS A 23 0.54 4.81 13.60
C LYS A 23 1.63 3.78 13.36
N ARG A 24 2.77 4.25 12.86
CA ARG A 24 4.00 3.45 12.83
C ARG A 24 4.60 3.43 14.22
N VAL A 25 4.69 2.25 14.84
CA VAL A 25 5.24 2.10 16.19
C VAL A 25 6.76 2.12 16.15
N LYS A 26 7.35 1.38 15.20
CA LYS A 26 8.80 1.35 14.93
C LYS A 26 9.06 0.91 13.49
N ARG A 27 10.32 0.87 13.06
CA ARG A 27 10.70 0.31 11.76
C ARG A 27 10.16 -1.13 11.66
N GLY A 28 9.51 -1.43 10.54
CA GLY A 28 8.89 -2.74 10.28
C GLY A 28 7.58 -3.02 11.02
N LEU A 29 7.07 -2.12 11.89
CA LEU A 29 5.85 -2.36 12.66
C LEU A 29 4.87 -1.17 12.61
N TYR A 30 3.66 -1.45 12.16
CA TYR A 30 2.54 -0.53 12.08
C TYR A 30 1.38 -1.03 12.95
N GLN A 31 0.63 -0.11 13.56
CA GLN A 31 -0.56 -0.38 14.36
C GLN A 31 -1.76 0.38 13.79
N THR A 32 -2.85 -0.34 13.52
CA THR A 32 -4.14 0.23 13.06
C THR A 32 -4.93 0.84 14.21
N ARG A 33 -6.05 1.51 13.90
CA ARG A 33 -7.00 2.04 14.90
C ARG A 33 -7.51 0.95 15.85
N GLU A 34 -7.77 -0.25 15.32
CA GLU A 34 -8.22 -1.42 16.08
C GLU A 34 -7.09 -2.13 16.85
N LYS A 35 -5.90 -1.50 16.96
CA LYS A 35 -4.70 -2.06 17.60
C LYS A 35 -4.17 -3.34 16.94
N LYS A 36 -4.59 -3.66 15.71
CA LYS A 36 -3.99 -4.74 14.91
C LYS A 36 -2.58 -4.35 14.50
N LEU A 37 -1.68 -5.31 14.50
CA LEU A 37 -0.29 -5.12 14.14
C LEU A 37 -0.01 -5.72 12.76
N LEU A 38 0.65 -4.97 11.90
CA LEU A 38 1.15 -5.45 10.62
C LEU A 38 2.51 -4.84 10.31
N ASN A 39 3.19 -5.42 9.33
CA ASN A 39 4.44 -4.87 8.85
C ASN A 39 4.19 -3.49 8.19
N ALA A 40 5.04 -2.51 8.50
CA ALA A 40 4.91 -1.16 7.98
C ALA A 40 5.04 -1.07 6.44
N ASP A 41 5.89 -1.92 5.85
CA ASP A 41 6.08 -1.99 4.40
C ASP A 41 4.85 -2.63 3.73
N VAL A 42 4.22 -3.63 4.38
CA VAL A 42 2.94 -4.19 3.92
C VAL A 42 1.84 -3.12 3.93
N ASN A 43 1.74 -2.32 4.99
CA ASN A 43 0.81 -1.18 5.03
C ASN A 43 1.11 -0.18 3.90
N GLY A 44 2.38 0.12 3.64
CA GLY A 44 2.82 0.98 2.54
C GLY A 44 2.40 0.43 1.17
N SER A 45 2.70 -0.83 0.88
CA SER A 45 2.34 -1.49 -0.38
C SER A 45 0.83 -1.49 -0.62
N LEU A 46 0.03 -1.78 0.40
CA LEU A 46 -1.43 -1.76 0.29
C LEU A 46 -1.98 -0.35 0.02
N ASN A 47 -1.40 0.69 0.62
CA ASN A 47 -1.76 2.07 0.32
C ASN A 47 -1.40 2.45 -1.14
N ILE A 48 -0.28 1.95 -1.68
CA ILE A 48 0.08 2.17 -3.09
C ILE A 48 -0.96 1.49 -3.99
N ILE A 49 -1.34 0.25 -3.70
CA ILE A 49 -2.36 -0.47 -4.47
C ILE A 49 -3.69 0.32 -4.44
N LYS A 50 -4.16 0.75 -3.26
CA LYS A 50 -5.39 1.57 -3.11
C LYS A 50 -5.29 2.90 -3.89
N LYS A 51 -4.12 3.53 -3.94
CA LYS A 51 -3.91 4.77 -4.70
C LYS A 51 -4.11 4.57 -6.21
N VAL A 52 -3.67 3.42 -6.74
CA VAL A 52 -3.71 3.11 -8.18
C VAL A 52 -5.06 2.50 -8.56
N ILE A 53 -5.63 1.66 -7.70
CA ILE A 53 -6.89 0.94 -7.88
C ILE A 53 -7.77 1.20 -6.65
N PRO A 54 -8.60 2.28 -6.65
CA PRO A 54 -9.35 2.71 -5.47
C PRO A 54 -10.32 1.67 -4.91
N ASP A 55 -10.90 0.82 -5.77
CA ASP A 55 -11.89 -0.21 -5.48
C ASP A 55 -11.27 -1.62 -5.35
N VAL A 56 -9.94 -1.71 -5.18
CA VAL A 56 -9.22 -3.00 -5.19
C VAL A 56 -9.70 -3.99 -4.14
N PHE A 57 -10.16 -3.52 -2.98
CA PHE A 57 -10.63 -4.40 -1.91
C PHE A 57 -12.07 -4.87 -2.12
N ASP A 58 -12.85 -4.17 -2.94
CA ASP A 58 -14.23 -4.52 -3.27
C ASP A 58 -14.29 -5.41 -4.52
N GLN A 59 -13.52 -5.06 -5.56
CA GLN A 59 -13.60 -5.71 -6.87
C GLN A 59 -12.39 -6.59 -7.20
N GLY A 60 -11.35 -6.57 -6.38
CA GLY A 60 -10.09 -7.25 -6.64
C GLY A 60 -9.29 -6.63 -7.79
N ILE A 61 -8.16 -7.26 -8.12
CA ILE A 61 -7.37 -6.89 -9.30
C ILE A 61 -7.93 -7.65 -10.50
N LYS A 62 -8.51 -6.93 -11.47
CA LYS A 62 -9.13 -7.52 -12.66
C LYS A 62 -8.15 -7.93 -13.75
N GLY A 63 -6.91 -7.42 -13.71
CA GLY A 63 -5.88 -7.75 -14.68
C GLY A 63 -4.54 -7.11 -14.36
N LEU A 64 -3.46 -7.77 -14.80
CA LEU A 64 -2.09 -7.29 -14.69
C LEU A 64 -1.55 -7.03 -16.11
N PRO A 65 -1.63 -5.78 -16.61
CA PRO A 65 -1.17 -5.47 -17.97
C PRO A 65 0.36 -5.53 -18.10
N PHE A 66 1.08 -5.50 -16.99
CA PHE A 66 2.54 -5.56 -16.94
C PHE A 66 2.98 -6.70 -16.04
N ASN A 67 3.54 -7.74 -16.64
CA ASN A 67 4.25 -8.80 -15.93
C ASN A 67 5.74 -8.60 -16.18
N PRO A 68 6.47 -7.95 -15.27
CA PRO A 68 7.90 -7.78 -15.43
C PRO A 68 8.57 -9.16 -15.51
N VAL A 69 9.34 -9.37 -16.57
CA VAL A 69 10.11 -10.59 -16.78
C VAL A 69 11.54 -10.32 -16.34
N VAL A 70 12.13 -11.26 -15.60
CA VAL A 70 13.55 -11.22 -15.31
C VAL A 70 14.29 -11.46 -16.62
N VAL A 71 15.04 -10.46 -17.08
CA VAL A 71 15.93 -10.61 -18.23
C VAL A 71 17.29 -11.02 -17.66
N ASP A 72 17.70 -12.26 -17.92
CA ASP A 72 19.08 -12.69 -17.71
C ASP A 72 19.87 -12.41 -19.00
N PRO A 73 20.77 -11.41 -19.01
CA PRO A 73 21.54 -11.07 -20.20
C PRO A 73 22.48 -12.20 -20.65
N LEU A 74 22.86 -13.10 -19.74
CA LEU A 74 23.81 -14.19 -19.99
C LEU A 74 23.14 -15.48 -20.47
N ALA A 75 21.81 -15.55 -20.45
CA ALA A 75 21.05 -16.70 -20.92
C ALA A 75 20.87 -16.72 -22.46
N PHE A 76 21.40 -15.72 -23.16
CA PHE A 76 21.29 -15.54 -24.61
C PHE A 76 22.61 -15.79 -25.37
N ASP A 77 23.66 -16.26 -24.68
CA ASP A 77 24.95 -16.69 -25.26
C ASP A 77 25.03 -18.21 -25.41
#